data_AF-A0A848WUB0-F1
#
_entry.id   AF-A0A848WUB0-F1
#
_cell.length_a   1.000
_cell.length_b   1.000
_cell.length_c   1.000
_cell.angle_alpha   90.00
_cell.angle_beta   90.00
_cell.angle_gamma   90.00
#
_symmetry.space_group_name_H-M   'P 1'
#
loop_
_entity.id
_entity.type
_entity.pdbx_description
1 polymer ?
#
loop_
_entity_poly.entity_id
_entity_poly.type
_entity_poly.pdbx_seq_one_letter_code
_entity_poly.pdbx_strand_id
1 'polypeptide(L)'
;YSDSEQTREWLLQAGNQRTANRTLTLGPNETRSLQGRYPEGANRIVLRLEPDAFTIDDELPAVRPKPKPFAIAKVGSQKLDEAFSDVLASFENIIEPNEEFPPDLILAAYNPLDPTAQHPRSIVLLDQGNAPKNFLQGRIAAENHPFVAGLNWQGLIARQTPGIPRDERDTVLVWQGERPLVFYRTSEGKRQLFLNFDFPTSNAARLPAFIVMLHRFVEDLRQEKVAEKHENYEVAQLIPLSYDYGEEAAPLSLSEQITGPEETISSTREITLSQASLLRSPDRPGFFEVKQGENVLLFAAAHFADTREADFSGALTESDLAELENELVEQHTEADSRWQLWVLLLLLILVLSWWYVNRPAPTAEGGQVSPA
;
A
#
# COMPACT_ATOMS: atom_id res chain seq x y z
N TYR A 1 7.63 31.38 -11.16
CA TYR A 1 8.37 32.03 -10.05
C TYR A 1 8.54 33.53 -10.31
N SER A 2 8.29 34.37 -9.30
CA SER A 2 8.45 35.84 -9.40
C SER A 2 9.60 36.29 -8.49
N ASP A 3 10.40 37.24 -8.97
CA ASP A 3 11.46 37.91 -8.20
C ASP A 3 10.91 38.99 -7.24
N SER A 4 9.59 39.18 -7.23
CA SER A 4 8.90 40.16 -6.41
C SER A 4 7.76 39.50 -5.63
N GLU A 5 7.44 40.07 -4.46
CA GLU A 5 6.31 39.63 -3.65
C GLU A 5 5.02 39.65 -4.49
N GLN A 6 4.29 38.54 -4.46
CA GLN A 6 3.01 38.38 -5.15
C GLN A 6 1.91 38.17 -4.13
N THR A 7 0.82 38.92 -4.28
CA THR A 7 -0.43 38.65 -3.59
C THR A 7 -1.44 38.15 -4.61
N ARG A 8 -2.12 37.06 -4.27
CA ARG A 8 -3.20 36.47 -5.08
C ARG A 8 -4.38 36.13 -4.21
N GLU A 9 -5.58 36.28 -4.75
CA GLU A 9 -6.78 35.74 -4.14
C GLU A 9 -7.10 34.34 -4.66
N TRP A 10 -7.69 33.52 -3.81
CA TRP A 10 -8.21 32.22 -4.21
C TRP A 10 -9.52 31.91 -3.49
N LEU A 11 -10.33 31.08 -4.11
CA LEU A 11 -11.58 30.57 -3.55
C LEU A 11 -11.75 29.10 -3.88
N LEU A 12 -12.51 28.39 -3.06
CA LEU A 12 -12.92 27.02 -3.31
C LEU A 12 -14.41 26.99 -3.64
N GLN A 13 -14.74 26.37 -4.77
CA GLN A 13 -16.11 26.16 -5.23
C GLN A 13 -16.47 24.68 -5.19
N ALA A 14 -17.59 24.34 -4.57
CA ALA A 14 -18.18 22.99 -4.54
C ALA A 14 -19.63 23.07 -5.04
N GLY A 15 -19.85 22.77 -6.32
CA GLY A 15 -21.16 22.98 -6.96
C GLY A 15 -21.57 24.45 -6.90
N ASN A 16 -22.69 24.73 -6.19
CA ASN A 16 -23.22 26.09 -6.01
C ASN A 16 -22.68 26.78 -4.73
N GLN A 17 -21.91 26.07 -3.90
CA GLN A 17 -21.31 26.64 -2.70
C GLN A 17 -19.92 27.20 -3.03
N ARG A 18 -19.60 28.36 -2.48
CA ARG A 18 -18.29 29.02 -2.61
C ARG A 18 -17.80 29.46 -1.25
N THR A 19 -16.52 29.29 -0.97
CA THR A 19 -15.89 29.91 0.20
C THR A 19 -15.69 31.41 -0.05
N ALA A 20 -15.51 32.18 1.03
CA ALA A 20 -15.01 33.55 0.89
C ALA A 20 -13.61 33.55 0.25
N ASN A 21 -13.29 34.62 -0.47
CA ASN A 21 -11.96 34.84 -1.02
C ASN A 21 -10.92 34.83 0.11
N ARG A 22 -9.81 34.14 -0.12
CA ARG A 22 -8.67 34.09 0.77
C ARG A 22 -7.47 34.64 0.04
N THR A 23 -6.70 35.44 0.75
CA THR A 23 -5.48 36.06 0.20
C THR A 23 -4.29 35.18 0.52
N LEU A 24 -3.44 34.95 -0.49
CA LEU A 24 -2.16 34.29 -0.38
C LEU A 24 -1.08 35.28 -0.80
N THR A 25 -0.17 35.57 0.11
CA THR A 25 1.03 36.37 -0.17
C THR A 25 2.24 35.43 -0.21
N LEU A 26 2.96 35.47 -1.32
CA LEU A 26 4.17 34.70 -1.59
C LEU A 26 5.34 35.69 -1.74
N GLY A 27 6.41 35.50 -0.98
CA GLY A 27 7.66 36.20 -1.14
C GLY A 27 8.36 35.85 -2.46
N PRO A 28 9.45 36.57 -2.81
CA PRO A 28 10.26 36.26 -3.98
C PRO A 28 10.75 34.81 -3.97
N ASN A 29 10.47 34.06 -5.04
CA ASN A 29 10.80 32.63 -5.15
C ASN A 29 10.28 31.74 -4.00
N GLU A 30 9.25 32.18 -3.26
CA GLU A 30 8.61 31.36 -2.21
C GLU A 30 7.64 30.37 -2.83
N THR A 31 7.66 29.13 -2.32
CA THR A 31 6.62 28.13 -2.56
C THR A 31 5.90 27.86 -1.25
N ARG A 32 4.56 27.90 -1.25
CA ARG A 32 3.73 27.58 -0.08
C ARG A 32 2.74 26.48 -0.42
N SER A 33 2.74 25.42 0.39
CA SER A 33 1.72 24.37 0.32
C SER A 33 0.45 24.80 1.08
N LEU A 34 -0.70 24.67 0.42
CA LEU A 34 -2.02 24.84 1.04
C LEU A 34 -2.67 23.47 1.24
N GLN A 35 -3.20 23.24 2.43
CA GLN A 35 -3.92 22.01 2.76
C GLN A 35 -5.32 22.34 3.27
N GLY A 36 -6.28 21.50 2.92
CA GLY A 36 -7.68 21.68 3.28
C GLY A 36 -8.44 20.36 3.21
N ARG A 37 -9.61 20.33 3.84
CA ARG A 37 -10.54 19.20 3.76
C ARG A 37 -11.57 19.44 2.68
N TYR A 38 -11.98 18.37 2.00
CA TYR A 38 -13.16 18.42 1.13
C TYR A 38 -14.39 18.86 1.95
N PRO A 39 -15.21 19.79 1.43
CA PRO A 39 -16.48 20.14 2.06
C PRO A 39 -17.39 18.91 2.24
N GLU A 40 -18.19 18.88 3.30
CA GLU A 40 -19.10 17.76 3.56
C GLU A 40 -20.07 17.55 2.38
N GLY A 41 -20.13 16.31 1.88
CA GLY A 41 -21.00 15.93 0.75
C GLY A 41 -20.49 16.36 -0.63
N ALA A 42 -19.36 17.06 -0.74
CA ALA A 42 -18.79 17.45 -2.03
C ALA A 42 -17.93 16.31 -2.62
N ASN A 43 -18.33 15.80 -3.79
CA ASN A 43 -17.54 14.83 -4.57
C ASN A 43 -16.65 15.48 -5.63
N ARG A 44 -16.92 16.76 -5.94
CA ARG A 44 -16.14 17.59 -6.86
C ARG A 44 -15.94 18.98 -6.29
N ILE A 45 -14.76 19.53 -6.49
CA ILE A 45 -14.39 20.90 -6.12
C ILE A 45 -13.62 21.54 -7.28
N VAL A 46 -13.67 22.86 -7.35
CA VAL A 46 -12.79 23.66 -8.20
C VAL A 46 -12.14 24.70 -7.31
N LEU A 47 -10.82 24.64 -7.22
CA LEU A 47 -10.04 25.74 -6.64
C LEU A 47 -9.81 26.75 -7.75
N ARG A 48 -10.15 28.02 -7.49
CA ARG A 48 -9.99 29.12 -8.44
C ARG A 48 -9.04 30.15 -7.87
N LEU A 49 -8.05 30.53 -8.66
CA LEU A 49 -7.15 31.63 -8.39
C LEU A 49 -7.65 32.90 -9.09
N GLU A 50 -7.17 34.04 -8.63
CA GLU A 50 -7.31 35.31 -9.32
C GLU A 50 -6.65 35.22 -10.70
N PRO A 51 -7.36 35.53 -11.80
CA PRO A 51 -6.83 35.33 -13.14
C PRO A 51 -5.57 36.15 -13.42
N ASP A 52 -4.58 35.52 -14.05
CA ASP A 52 -3.40 36.21 -14.55
C ASP A 52 -3.15 35.98 -16.05
N ALA A 53 -1.92 36.23 -16.53
CA ALA A 53 -1.57 36.07 -17.94
C ALA A 53 -1.60 34.60 -18.40
N PHE A 54 -1.57 33.64 -17.48
CA PHE A 54 -1.46 32.21 -17.75
C PHE A 54 -2.71 31.45 -17.31
N THR A 55 -3.85 31.76 -17.92
CA THR A 55 -5.18 31.32 -17.46
C THR A 55 -5.47 29.82 -17.36
N ILE A 56 -4.54 28.94 -17.73
CA ILE A 56 -4.74 27.47 -17.69
C ILE A 56 -4.52 26.89 -16.28
N ASP A 57 -3.77 27.58 -15.41
CA ASP A 57 -3.53 27.16 -14.02
C ASP A 57 -4.44 27.87 -12.99
N ASP A 58 -5.20 28.87 -13.44
CA ASP A 58 -6.21 29.59 -12.64
C ASP A 58 -7.26 28.65 -12.02
N GLU A 59 -7.52 27.50 -12.65
CA GLU A 59 -8.48 26.51 -12.17
C GLU A 59 -7.84 25.14 -11.92
N LEU A 60 -8.03 24.65 -10.69
CA LEU A 60 -7.67 23.30 -10.28
C LEU A 60 -8.96 22.53 -9.92
N PRO A 61 -9.59 21.87 -10.91
CA PRO A 61 -10.70 20.97 -10.65
C PRO A 61 -10.18 19.68 -10.00
N ALA A 62 -10.90 19.18 -9.02
CA ALA A 62 -10.57 17.93 -8.36
C ALA A 62 -11.84 17.14 -8.01
N VAL A 63 -11.78 15.83 -8.22
CA VAL A 63 -12.75 14.87 -7.69
C VAL A 63 -12.18 14.19 -6.46
N ARG A 64 -13.04 13.80 -5.53
CA ARG A 64 -12.64 12.99 -4.40
C ARG A 64 -12.24 11.59 -4.91
N PRO A 65 -10.98 11.14 -4.73
CA PRO A 65 -10.57 9.83 -5.20
C PRO A 65 -11.40 8.73 -4.56
N LYS A 66 -11.77 7.74 -5.37
CA LYS A 66 -12.53 6.56 -4.94
C LYS A 66 -12.06 5.37 -5.77
N PRO A 67 -11.34 4.40 -5.17
CA PRO A 67 -10.96 3.17 -5.85
C PRO A 67 -12.19 2.38 -6.29
N LYS A 68 -12.00 1.40 -7.19
CA LYS A 68 -13.09 0.50 -7.60
C LYS A 68 -13.61 -0.31 -6.40
N PRO A 69 -14.93 -0.56 -6.31
CA PRO A 69 -15.49 -1.42 -5.27
C PRO A 69 -14.90 -2.83 -5.40
N PHE A 70 -14.43 -3.40 -4.30
CA PHE A 70 -13.76 -4.70 -4.31
C PHE A 70 -14.36 -5.62 -3.24
N ALA A 71 -14.97 -6.72 -3.68
CA ALA A 71 -15.70 -7.66 -2.83
C ALA A 71 -14.79 -8.79 -2.36
N ILE A 72 -14.65 -8.96 -1.05
CA ILE A 72 -13.81 -10.00 -0.46
C ILE A 72 -14.69 -10.98 0.33
N ALA A 73 -14.74 -12.24 -0.10
CA ALA A 73 -15.37 -13.31 0.66
C ALA A 73 -14.36 -14.00 1.59
N LYS A 74 -14.86 -14.47 2.74
CA LYS A 74 -14.09 -15.25 3.70
C LYS A 74 -14.63 -16.67 3.72
N VAL A 75 -13.76 -17.66 3.57
CA VAL A 75 -14.12 -19.08 3.54
C VAL A 75 -13.18 -19.87 4.45
N GLY A 76 -13.75 -20.47 5.49
CA GLY A 76 -13.04 -21.39 6.38
C GLY A 76 -13.04 -20.94 7.83
N SER A 77 -11.86 -20.57 8.33
CA SER A 77 -11.56 -20.47 9.77
C SER A 77 -11.90 -19.12 10.37
N GLN A 78 -12.82 -19.10 11.33
CA GLN A 78 -13.18 -17.88 12.08
C GLN A 78 -11.95 -17.21 12.74
N LYS A 79 -11.00 -18.00 13.24
CA LYS A 79 -9.78 -17.48 13.87
C LYS A 79 -8.92 -16.69 12.87
N LEU A 80 -8.84 -17.15 11.62
CA LEU A 80 -8.15 -16.41 10.56
C LEU A 80 -8.91 -15.14 10.18
N ASP A 81 -10.24 -15.22 10.10
CA ASP A 81 -11.09 -14.09 9.76
C ASP A 81 -10.97 -12.94 10.76
N GLU A 82 -10.88 -13.28 12.05
CA GLU A 82 -10.64 -12.32 13.14
C GLU A 82 -9.23 -11.73 13.06
N ALA A 83 -8.20 -12.56 12.87
CA ALA A 83 -6.81 -12.10 12.76
C ALA A 83 -6.57 -11.21 11.54
N PHE A 84 -7.27 -11.45 10.43
CA PHE A 84 -7.11 -10.73 9.16
C PHE A 84 -8.05 -9.52 9.06
N SER A 85 -8.91 -9.29 10.07
CA SER A 85 -9.93 -8.23 10.04
C SER A 85 -9.31 -6.82 9.98
N ASP A 86 -8.29 -6.55 10.79
CA ASP A 86 -7.55 -5.28 10.78
C ASP A 86 -6.90 -4.99 9.44
N VAL A 87 -6.34 -6.03 8.80
CA VAL A 87 -5.73 -5.91 7.46
C VAL A 87 -6.79 -5.55 6.43
N LEU A 88 -7.97 -6.17 6.49
CA LEU A 88 -9.06 -5.85 5.56
C LEU A 88 -9.63 -4.45 5.74
N ALA A 89 -9.72 -3.99 6.99
CA ALA A 89 -10.17 -2.65 7.32
C ALA A 89 -9.22 -1.57 6.77
N SER A 90 -7.96 -1.91 6.50
CA SER A 90 -6.99 -0.98 5.90
C SER A 90 -7.18 -0.77 4.39
N PHE A 91 -7.93 -1.64 3.70
CA PHE A 91 -8.18 -1.47 2.27
C PHE A 91 -9.32 -0.49 2.02
N GLU A 92 -9.13 0.38 1.04
CA GLU A 92 -10.16 1.31 0.61
C GLU A 92 -11.25 0.64 -0.24
N ASN A 93 -12.49 1.10 -0.07
CA ASN A 93 -13.67 0.70 -0.84
C ASN A 93 -13.89 -0.83 -0.96
N ILE A 94 -13.63 -1.55 0.15
CA ILE A 94 -14.05 -2.95 0.28
C ILE A 94 -15.55 -3.02 0.53
N ILE A 95 -16.21 -3.94 -0.14
CA ILE A 95 -17.65 -4.20 0.01
C ILE A 95 -17.89 -5.66 0.42
N GLU A 96 -19.00 -5.91 1.09
CA GLU A 96 -19.45 -7.28 1.37
C GLU A 96 -20.01 -7.91 0.09
N PRO A 97 -19.61 -9.14 -0.25
CA PRO A 97 -20.15 -9.84 -1.41
C PRO A 97 -21.65 -10.09 -1.30
N ASN A 98 -22.37 -9.90 -2.39
CA ASN A 98 -23.81 -10.20 -2.52
C ASN A 98 -24.14 -10.63 -3.97
N GLU A 99 -25.43 -10.77 -4.31
CA GLU A 99 -25.85 -11.19 -5.66
C GLU A 99 -25.46 -10.18 -6.75
N GLU A 100 -25.44 -8.88 -6.42
CA GLU A 100 -25.06 -7.80 -7.35
C GLU A 100 -23.53 -7.67 -7.47
N PHE A 101 -22.82 -7.93 -6.37
CA PHE A 101 -21.36 -7.86 -6.27
C PHE A 101 -20.80 -9.23 -5.83
N PRO A 102 -20.58 -10.17 -6.76
CA PRO A 102 -19.94 -11.44 -6.43
C PRO A 102 -18.50 -11.21 -5.92
N PRO A 103 -17.92 -12.17 -5.18
CA PRO A 103 -16.60 -11.99 -4.60
C PRO A 103 -15.51 -11.90 -5.68
N ASP A 104 -14.75 -10.80 -5.67
CA ASP A 104 -13.58 -10.60 -6.53
C ASP A 104 -12.37 -11.40 -6.03
N LEU A 105 -12.30 -11.59 -4.70
CA LEU A 105 -11.23 -12.29 -4.00
C LEU A 105 -11.80 -13.15 -2.88
N ILE A 106 -11.24 -14.36 -2.72
CA ILE A 106 -11.57 -15.24 -1.60
C ILE A 106 -10.38 -15.35 -0.65
N LEU A 107 -10.59 -15.02 0.62
CA LEU A 107 -9.69 -15.42 1.70
C LEU A 107 -10.03 -16.86 2.09
N ALA A 108 -9.11 -17.77 1.83
CA ALA A 108 -9.31 -19.19 2.04
C ALA A 108 -8.35 -19.72 3.10
N ALA A 109 -8.90 -20.46 4.06
CA ALA A 109 -8.11 -21.28 4.97
C ALA A 109 -7.64 -22.57 4.26
N TYR A 110 -6.36 -22.92 4.42
CA TYR A 110 -5.79 -24.16 3.93
C TYR A 110 -5.39 -25.06 5.09
N ASN A 111 -6.04 -26.21 5.17
CA ASN A 111 -5.69 -27.28 6.09
C ASN A 111 -4.86 -28.35 5.35
N PRO A 112 -3.58 -28.57 5.70
CA PRO A 112 -2.77 -29.60 5.07
C PRO A 112 -3.30 -31.03 5.22
N LEU A 113 -4.15 -31.28 6.22
CA LEU A 113 -4.77 -32.60 6.47
C LEU A 113 -6.04 -32.82 5.63
N ASP A 114 -6.65 -31.75 5.14
CA ASP A 114 -7.86 -31.77 4.32
C ASP A 114 -7.78 -30.68 3.22
N PRO A 115 -6.98 -30.93 2.17
CA PRO A 115 -6.71 -29.94 1.14
C PRO A 115 -7.94 -29.72 0.24
N THR A 116 -8.48 -28.51 0.26
CA THR A 116 -9.61 -28.09 -0.59
C THR A 116 -9.14 -27.34 -1.82
N ALA A 117 -9.93 -27.45 -2.90
CA ALA A 117 -9.69 -26.72 -4.14
C ALA A 117 -9.83 -25.21 -3.91
N GLN A 118 -8.84 -24.46 -4.40
CA GLN A 118 -8.76 -23.02 -4.19
C GLN A 118 -9.42 -22.24 -5.32
N HIS A 119 -10.12 -21.17 -4.97
CA HIS A 119 -10.76 -20.27 -5.93
C HIS A 119 -9.71 -19.58 -6.82
N PRO A 120 -9.97 -19.32 -8.12
CA PRO A 120 -8.99 -18.74 -9.02
C PRO A 120 -8.31 -17.47 -8.50
N ARG A 121 -9.07 -16.58 -7.87
CA ARG A 121 -8.54 -15.39 -7.19
C ARG A 121 -8.66 -15.59 -5.69
N SER A 122 -7.53 -15.82 -5.01
CA SER A 122 -7.53 -16.06 -3.57
C SER A 122 -6.27 -15.62 -2.85
N ILE A 123 -6.42 -15.34 -1.55
CA ILE A 123 -5.30 -15.37 -0.59
C ILE A 123 -5.52 -16.62 0.26
N VAL A 124 -4.54 -17.51 0.23
CA VAL A 124 -4.60 -18.80 0.90
C VAL A 124 -3.73 -18.72 2.16
N LEU A 125 -4.39 -18.82 3.31
CA LEU A 125 -3.80 -18.76 4.63
C LEU A 125 -3.67 -20.16 5.20
N LEU A 126 -2.50 -20.51 5.73
CA LEU A 126 -2.35 -21.76 6.46
C LEU A 126 -3.21 -21.74 7.73
N ASP A 127 -4.16 -22.67 7.85
CA ASP A 127 -4.89 -22.90 9.09
C ASP A 127 -4.48 -24.23 9.70
N GLN A 128 -3.84 -24.15 10.85
CA GLN A 128 -3.53 -25.31 11.66
C GLN A 128 -4.01 -25.03 13.07
N GLY A 129 -4.94 -25.86 13.57
CA GLY A 129 -5.58 -25.65 14.87
C GLY A 129 -4.58 -25.38 16.00
N ASN A 130 -3.44 -26.08 16.02
CA ASN A 130 -2.34 -25.85 16.96
C ASN A 130 -1.00 -25.65 16.24
N ALA A 131 -0.44 -24.44 16.35
CA ALA A 131 0.89 -24.13 15.84
C ALA A 131 2.00 -24.63 16.78
N PRO A 132 3.12 -25.19 16.25
CA PRO A 132 4.25 -25.63 17.07
C PRO A 132 4.91 -24.51 17.87
N LYS A 133 5.59 -24.86 18.98
CA LYS A 133 6.25 -23.85 19.82
C LYS A 133 7.48 -23.21 19.16
N ASN A 134 8.11 -23.91 18.22
CA ASN A 134 9.36 -23.49 17.59
C ASN A 134 9.14 -22.39 16.56
N PHE A 135 10.06 -21.43 16.50
CA PHE A 135 10.11 -20.39 15.48
C PHE A 135 10.94 -20.84 14.30
N LEU A 136 10.59 -20.33 13.11
CA LEU A 136 11.44 -20.48 11.92
C LEU A 136 12.77 -19.76 12.14
N GLN A 137 13.82 -20.36 11.60
CA GLN A 137 15.20 -19.89 11.71
C GLN A 137 15.77 -19.64 10.32
N GLY A 138 16.78 -18.78 10.26
CA GLY A 138 17.45 -18.41 9.01
C GLY A 138 17.12 -16.99 8.58
N ARG A 139 17.91 -16.51 7.62
CA ARG A 139 17.75 -15.17 7.04
C ARG A 139 16.52 -15.12 6.15
N ILE A 140 15.82 -14.00 6.20
CA ILE A 140 14.69 -13.74 5.31
C ILE A 140 15.23 -13.06 4.06
N ALA A 141 14.80 -13.52 2.89
CA ALA A 141 15.17 -12.96 1.60
C ALA A 141 13.90 -12.78 0.76
N ALA A 142 13.71 -11.59 0.20
CA ALA A 142 12.64 -11.30 -0.73
C ALA A 142 13.18 -11.33 -2.17
N GLU A 143 12.41 -11.91 -3.08
CA GLU A 143 12.75 -11.94 -4.50
C GLU A 143 12.47 -10.59 -5.17
N ASN A 144 13.04 -10.37 -6.35
CA ASN A 144 12.77 -9.16 -7.13
C ASN A 144 11.42 -9.28 -7.89
N HIS A 145 10.32 -9.14 -7.17
CA HIS A 145 8.96 -9.21 -7.71
C HIS A 145 8.17 -7.94 -7.33
N PRO A 146 7.30 -7.38 -8.20
CA PRO A 146 6.56 -6.14 -7.93
C PRO A 146 5.85 -6.11 -6.57
N PHE A 147 5.29 -7.24 -6.12
CA PHE A 147 4.61 -7.33 -4.82
C PHE A 147 5.52 -7.18 -3.60
N VAL A 148 6.82 -7.49 -3.69
CA VAL A 148 7.75 -7.47 -2.55
C VAL A 148 8.98 -6.59 -2.75
N ALA A 149 9.15 -6.03 -3.95
CA ALA A 149 10.26 -5.16 -4.29
C ALA A 149 10.32 -3.93 -3.35
N GLY A 150 11.52 -3.68 -2.80
CA GLY A 150 11.78 -2.56 -1.90
C GLY A 150 11.19 -2.71 -0.49
N LEU A 151 10.70 -3.90 -0.11
CA LEU A 151 10.10 -4.13 1.21
C LEU A 151 11.07 -4.83 2.17
N ASN A 152 11.08 -4.39 3.44
CA ASN A 152 11.90 -4.99 4.48
C ASN A 152 11.14 -6.09 5.25
N TRP A 153 11.57 -7.34 5.05
CA TRP A 153 10.95 -8.52 5.65
C TRP A 153 11.70 -9.08 6.88
N GLN A 154 12.84 -8.50 7.28
CA GLN A 154 13.67 -9.06 8.36
C GLN A 154 12.97 -9.11 9.72
N GLY A 155 11.94 -8.28 9.92
CA GLY A 155 11.14 -8.27 11.14
C GLY A 155 10.10 -9.39 11.26
N LEU A 156 9.91 -10.23 10.23
CA LEU A 156 8.89 -11.27 10.27
C LEU A 156 9.28 -12.41 11.22
N ILE A 157 8.41 -12.66 12.21
CA ILE A 157 8.52 -13.75 13.18
C ILE A 157 7.36 -14.70 12.94
N ALA A 158 7.70 -15.93 12.51
CA ALA A 158 6.72 -16.97 12.18
C ALA A 158 7.10 -18.30 12.84
N ARG A 159 6.09 -19.11 13.17
CA ARG A 159 6.26 -20.45 13.73
C ARG A 159 6.60 -21.47 12.65
N GLN A 160 7.37 -22.48 13.03
CA GLN A 160 7.66 -23.61 12.15
C GLN A 160 6.42 -24.49 12.02
N THR A 161 5.80 -24.52 10.84
CA THR A 161 4.59 -25.30 10.55
C THR A 161 4.81 -26.29 9.40
N PRO A 162 4.01 -27.35 9.23
CA PRO A 162 3.87 -28.03 7.94
C PRO A 162 3.59 -27.02 6.83
N GLY A 163 4.25 -27.18 5.68
CA GLY A 163 4.10 -26.27 4.55
C GLY A 163 2.89 -26.59 3.66
N ILE A 164 2.40 -25.61 2.94
CA ILE A 164 1.50 -25.76 1.81
C ILE A 164 2.31 -26.33 0.63
N PRO A 165 1.84 -27.40 -0.05
CA PRO A 165 2.49 -27.93 -1.23
C PRO A 165 2.64 -26.88 -2.33
N ARG A 166 3.86 -26.78 -2.87
CA ARG A 166 4.24 -25.87 -3.95
C ARG A 166 4.32 -26.63 -5.27
N ASP A 167 3.89 -26.00 -6.35
CA ASP A 167 4.12 -26.45 -7.73
C ASP A 167 5.46 -25.86 -8.24
N GLU A 168 6.12 -26.53 -9.17
CA GLU A 168 7.35 -26.03 -9.80
C GLU A 168 7.15 -24.68 -10.51
N ARG A 169 5.92 -24.40 -10.96
CA ARG A 169 5.55 -23.14 -11.63
C ARG A 169 5.27 -21.99 -10.66
N ASP A 170 5.21 -22.25 -9.36
CA ASP A 170 4.94 -21.21 -8.37
C ASP A 170 6.15 -20.30 -8.19
N THR A 171 5.90 -18.99 -8.27
CA THR A 171 6.91 -17.96 -8.05
C THR A 171 7.00 -17.69 -6.56
N VAL A 172 8.12 -18.04 -5.93
CA VAL A 172 8.34 -17.68 -4.52
C VAL A 172 8.62 -16.19 -4.44
N LEU A 173 8.02 -15.52 -3.45
CA LEU A 173 8.19 -14.09 -3.22
C LEU A 173 9.09 -13.82 -2.03
N VAL A 174 8.94 -14.62 -0.97
CA VAL A 174 9.69 -14.47 0.28
C VAL A 174 10.17 -15.83 0.76
N TRP A 175 11.47 -15.93 1.04
CA TRP A 175 12.15 -17.08 1.62
C TRP A 175 12.57 -16.81 3.06
N GLN A 176 12.64 -17.85 3.87
CA GLN A 176 13.35 -17.85 5.15
C GLN A 176 14.23 -19.10 5.24
N GLY A 177 15.55 -18.90 5.08
CA GLY A 177 16.46 -19.99 4.76
C GLY A 177 16.01 -20.71 3.49
N GLU A 178 15.79 -22.02 3.58
CA GLU A 178 15.33 -22.86 2.45
C GLU A 178 13.79 -22.94 2.33
N ARG A 179 13.05 -22.27 3.23
CA ARG A 179 11.59 -22.38 3.28
C ARG A 179 10.93 -21.23 2.53
N PRO A 180 10.03 -21.49 1.57
CA PRO A 180 9.19 -20.44 0.99
C PRO A 180 8.12 -20.03 2.03
N LEU A 181 8.08 -18.75 2.39
CA LEU A 181 7.08 -18.17 3.27
C LEU A 181 5.88 -17.62 2.52
N VAL A 182 6.15 -16.96 1.39
CA VAL A 182 5.11 -16.41 0.53
C VAL A 182 5.43 -16.83 -0.89
N PHE A 183 4.44 -17.36 -1.59
CA PHE A 183 4.57 -17.67 -3.01
C PHE A 183 3.29 -17.33 -3.76
N TYR A 184 3.45 -17.03 -5.03
CA TYR A 184 2.41 -16.59 -5.94
C TYR A 184 2.23 -17.63 -7.04
N ARG A 185 1.00 -18.09 -7.19
CA ARG A 185 0.60 -19.04 -8.23
C ARG A 185 -0.19 -18.30 -9.30
N THR A 186 0.35 -18.32 -10.51
CA THR A 186 -0.30 -17.79 -11.71
C THR A 186 -0.46 -18.92 -12.73
N SER A 187 -1.70 -19.22 -13.13
CA SER A 187 -2.00 -20.26 -14.13
C SER A 187 -3.40 -20.06 -14.70
N GLU A 188 -3.55 -19.98 -16.02
CA GLU A 188 -4.85 -19.97 -16.76
C GLU A 188 -5.98 -19.21 -16.01
N GLY A 189 -5.76 -17.92 -15.71
CA GLY A 189 -6.75 -17.06 -15.03
C GLY A 189 -6.81 -17.19 -13.51
N LYS A 190 -5.99 -18.06 -12.90
CA LYS A 190 -5.79 -18.13 -11.45
C LYS A 190 -4.67 -17.17 -11.04
N ARG A 191 -4.94 -16.37 -10.02
CA ARG A 191 -4.02 -15.49 -9.30
C ARG A 191 -4.19 -15.74 -7.82
N GLN A 192 -3.30 -16.54 -7.25
CA GLN A 192 -3.41 -17.00 -5.87
C GLN A 192 -2.15 -16.64 -5.09
N LEU A 193 -2.32 -15.95 -3.96
CA LEU A 193 -1.24 -15.63 -3.05
C LEU A 193 -1.28 -16.61 -1.88
N PHE A 194 -0.20 -17.36 -1.67
CA PHE A 194 -0.11 -18.34 -0.60
C PHE A 194 0.77 -17.83 0.54
N LEU A 195 0.23 -17.87 1.75
CA LEU A 195 0.91 -17.51 2.99
C LEU A 195 1.24 -18.80 3.75
N ASN A 196 2.49 -19.25 3.60
CA ASN A 196 2.98 -20.55 4.04
C ASN A 196 3.52 -20.56 5.49
N PHE A 197 2.84 -19.82 6.36
CA PHE A 197 3.11 -19.73 7.78
C PHE A 197 1.80 -19.48 8.54
N ASP A 198 1.77 -19.80 9.83
CA ASP A 198 0.59 -19.57 10.66
C ASP A 198 0.41 -18.07 10.94
N PHE A 199 -0.52 -17.45 10.23
CA PHE A 199 -0.76 -16.01 10.31
C PHE A 199 -1.17 -15.54 11.72
N PRO A 200 -2.13 -16.17 12.43
CA PRO A 200 -2.59 -15.71 13.75
C PRO A 200 -1.53 -15.68 14.85
N THR A 201 -0.47 -16.49 14.74
CA THR A 201 0.59 -16.52 15.76
C THR A 201 1.88 -15.82 15.32
N SER A 202 1.88 -15.25 14.11
CA SER A 202 2.96 -14.43 13.58
C SER A 202 2.76 -12.95 13.91
N ASN A 203 3.77 -12.12 13.66
CA ASN A 203 3.64 -10.66 13.70
C ASN A 203 3.31 -10.03 12.32
N ALA A 204 2.93 -10.83 11.32
CA ALA A 204 2.74 -10.37 9.95
C ALA A 204 1.72 -9.22 9.83
N ALA A 205 0.62 -9.25 10.59
CA ALA A 205 -0.41 -8.20 10.60
C ALA A 205 0.12 -6.80 10.98
N ARG A 206 1.27 -6.73 11.67
CA ARG A 206 1.90 -5.47 12.09
C ARG A 206 3.11 -5.09 11.24
N LEU A 207 3.55 -5.97 10.34
CA LEU A 207 4.74 -5.74 9.53
C LEU A 207 4.38 -4.89 8.31
N PRO A 208 4.97 -3.70 8.12
CA PRO A 208 4.66 -2.84 6.97
C PRO A 208 4.86 -3.54 5.63
N ALA A 209 5.93 -4.35 5.48
CA ALA A 209 6.18 -5.12 4.26
C ALA A 209 5.04 -6.08 3.91
N PHE A 210 4.43 -6.70 4.91
CA PHE A 210 3.31 -7.62 4.68
C PHE A 210 2.05 -6.86 4.23
N ILE A 211 1.72 -5.76 4.91
CA ILE A 211 0.57 -4.92 4.58
C ILE A 211 0.71 -4.34 3.17
N VAL A 212 1.88 -3.80 2.83
CA VAL A 212 2.13 -3.22 1.50
C VAL A 212 2.06 -4.30 0.41
N MET A 213 2.60 -5.50 0.63
CA MET A 213 2.50 -6.60 -0.33
C MET A 213 1.04 -6.98 -0.60
N LEU A 214 0.21 -7.06 0.44
CA LEU A 214 -1.21 -7.35 0.27
C LEU A 214 -1.96 -6.22 -0.46
N HIS A 215 -1.66 -4.95 -0.15
CA HIS A 215 -2.18 -3.80 -0.90
C HIS A 215 -1.81 -3.89 -2.38
N ARG A 216 -0.55 -4.21 -2.71
CA ARG A 216 -0.11 -4.38 -4.10
C ARG A 216 -0.85 -5.51 -4.81
N PHE A 217 -1.06 -6.64 -4.14
CA PHE A 217 -1.78 -7.78 -4.72
C PHE A 217 -3.28 -7.49 -4.93
N VAL A 218 -3.94 -6.89 -3.94
CA VAL A 218 -5.35 -6.50 -4.03
C VAL A 218 -5.54 -5.42 -5.10
N GLU A 219 -4.63 -4.46 -5.18
CA GLU A 219 -4.69 -3.39 -6.18
C GLU A 219 -4.46 -3.93 -7.60
N ASP A 220 -3.53 -4.86 -7.80
CA ASP A 220 -3.35 -5.55 -9.09
C ASP A 220 -4.65 -6.21 -9.57
N LEU A 221 -5.37 -6.92 -8.68
CA LEU A 221 -6.67 -7.51 -9.00
C LEU A 221 -7.77 -6.45 -9.21
N ARG A 222 -7.77 -5.40 -8.40
CA ARG A 222 -8.74 -4.30 -8.50
C ARG A 222 -8.58 -3.56 -9.82
N GLN A 223 -7.35 -3.35 -10.28
CA GLN A 223 -7.09 -2.66 -11.55
C GLN A 223 -7.72 -3.39 -12.72
N GLU A 224 -7.72 -4.72 -12.75
CA GLU A 224 -8.35 -5.50 -13.83
C GLU A 224 -9.88 -5.44 -13.85
N LYS A 225 -10.51 -5.18 -12.71
CA LYS A 225 -11.98 -5.16 -12.60
C LYS A 225 -12.59 -4.06 -13.47
N VAL A 226 -13.62 -4.37 -14.24
CA VAL A 226 -14.41 -3.36 -14.96
C VAL A 226 -15.44 -2.79 -13.98
N ALA A 227 -15.16 -1.62 -13.42
CA ALA A 227 -16.02 -0.94 -12.45
C ALA A 227 -15.66 0.55 -12.36
N GLU A 228 -16.61 1.33 -11.84
CA GLU A 228 -16.47 2.76 -11.60
C GLU A 228 -15.30 3.07 -10.66
N LYS A 229 -14.44 4.02 -11.05
CA LYS A 229 -13.42 4.64 -10.20
C LYS A 229 -13.46 6.16 -10.31
N HIS A 230 -13.02 6.86 -9.26
CA HIS A 230 -12.86 8.32 -9.27
C HIS A 230 -11.39 8.68 -9.08
N GLU A 231 -10.83 9.51 -9.96
CA GLU A 231 -9.39 9.79 -9.95
C GLU A 231 -9.07 11.14 -10.61
N ASN A 232 -7.98 11.78 -10.20
CA ASN A 232 -7.51 13.04 -10.77
C ASN A 232 -6.35 12.77 -11.72
N TYR A 233 -6.37 13.42 -12.88
CA TYR A 233 -5.35 13.29 -13.91
C TYR A 233 -4.77 14.66 -14.25
N GLU A 234 -3.55 14.67 -14.75
CA GLU A 234 -2.99 15.83 -15.45
C GLU A 234 -3.62 15.93 -16.84
N VAL A 235 -3.59 17.12 -17.46
CA VAL A 235 -4.02 17.30 -18.85
C VAL A 235 -3.22 16.42 -19.81
N ALA A 236 -3.90 15.82 -20.79
CA ALA A 236 -3.34 14.90 -21.78
C ALA A 236 -2.60 13.65 -21.22
N GLN A 237 -2.74 13.34 -19.93
CA GLN A 237 -2.21 12.14 -19.30
C GLN A 237 -2.91 10.89 -19.84
N LEU A 238 -2.15 9.80 -20.00
CA LEU A 238 -2.71 8.50 -20.39
C LEU A 238 -3.59 7.95 -19.26
N ILE A 239 -4.79 7.48 -19.59
CA ILE A 239 -5.75 6.94 -18.62
C ILE A 239 -5.68 5.41 -18.63
N PRO A 240 -5.18 4.76 -17.56
CA PRO A 240 -5.29 3.31 -17.43
C PRO A 240 -6.73 2.95 -17.07
N LEU A 241 -7.45 2.37 -18.03
CA LEU A 241 -8.84 1.97 -17.89
C LEU A 241 -9.01 0.49 -18.21
N SER A 242 -9.83 -0.18 -17.40
CA SER A 242 -10.27 -1.56 -17.67
C SER A 242 -11.70 -1.51 -18.19
N TYR A 243 -11.91 -2.16 -19.32
CA TYR A 243 -13.16 -2.18 -20.08
C TYR A 243 -13.36 -3.56 -20.67
N ASP A 244 -14.58 -3.87 -21.07
CA ASP A 244 -14.91 -5.15 -21.69
C ASP A 244 -14.40 -5.20 -23.14
N TYR A 245 -13.86 -6.35 -23.52
CA TYR A 245 -13.36 -6.63 -24.87
C TYR A 245 -14.17 -7.76 -25.49
N GLY A 246 -14.60 -7.60 -26.75
CA GLY A 246 -15.33 -8.62 -27.49
C GLY A 246 -16.06 -8.03 -28.70
N GLU A 247 -16.58 -8.88 -29.58
CA GLU A 247 -17.36 -8.44 -30.74
C GLU A 247 -18.69 -7.76 -30.33
N GLU A 248 -19.23 -8.12 -29.16
CA GLU A 248 -20.46 -7.55 -28.59
C GLU A 248 -20.21 -6.38 -27.62
N ALA A 249 -18.94 -6.02 -27.37
CA ALA A 249 -18.62 -4.97 -26.41
C ALA A 249 -18.96 -3.57 -26.99
N ALA A 250 -19.68 -2.76 -26.22
CA ALA A 250 -20.03 -1.40 -26.60
C ALA A 250 -18.78 -0.52 -26.73
N PRO A 251 -18.78 0.50 -27.61
CA PRO A 251 -17.72 1.49 -27.67
C PRO A 251 -17.65 2.31 -26.38
N LEU A 252 -16.50 2.94 -26.15
CA LEU A 252 -16.35 3.88 -25.05
C LEU A 252 -16.90 5.24 -25.45
N SER A 253 -17.46 5.98 -24.51
CA SER A 253 -17.81 7.39 -24.67
C SER A 253 -17.07 8.22 -23.63
N LEU A 254 -16.48 9.32 -24.06
CA LEU A 254 -15.84 10.31 -23.21
C LEU A 254 -16.68 11.57 -23.24
N SER A 255 -17.20 11.96 -22.08
CA SER A 255 -17.92 13.22 -21.88
C SER A 255 -17.06 14.17 -21.09
N GLU A 256 -16.79 15.34 -21.64
CA GLU A 256 -15.89 16.36 -21.10
C GLU A 256 -16.73 17.58 -20.68
N GLN A 257 -16.55 18.06 -19.46
CA GLN A 257 -17.09 19.30 -18.92
C GLN A 257 -15.93 20.24 -18.62
N ILE A 258 -15.56 21.02 -19.64
CA ILE A 258 -14.49 22.01 -19.54
C ILE A 258 -15.06 23.22 -18.83
N THR A 259 -14.44 23.57 -17.70
CA THR A 259 -14.82 24.78 -16.96
C THR A 259 -13.98 25.92 -17.52
N GLY A 260 -14.66 26.92 -18.10
CA GLY A 260 -14.05 28.17 -18.49
C GLY A 260 -14.50 29.32 -17.57
N PRO A 261 -13.83 30.48 -17.65
CA PRO A 261 -14.17 31.66 -16.85
C PRO A 261 -15.61 32.17 -17.12
N GLU A 262 -16.15 31.97 -18.33
CA GLU A 262 -17.47 32.48 -18.72
C GLU A 262 -18.51 31.40 -19.05
N GLU A 263 -18.10 30.23 -19.57
CA GLU A 263 -19.02 29.14 -19.93
C GLU A 263 -18.46 27.75 -19.61
N THR A 264 -19.36 26.82 -19.25
CA THR A 264 -19.06 25.40 -19.15
C THR A 264 -19.37 24.73 -20.48
N ILE A 265 -18.33 24.26 -21.18
CA ILE A 265 -18.50 23.57 -22.45
C ILE A 265 -18.61 22.08 -22.16
N SER A 266 -19.72 21.48 -22.60
CA SER A 266 -19.91 20.03 -22.54
C SER A 266 -19.75 19.45 -23.94
N SER A 267 -18.86 18.46 -24.08
CA SER A 267 -18.69 17.71 -25.34
C SER A 267 -18.67 16.21 -25.06
N THR A 268 -19.22 15.42 -25.96
CA THR A 268 -19.17 13.96 -25.88
C THR A 268 -18.64 13.41 -27.19
N ARG A 269 -17.67 12.50 -27.10
CA ARG A 269 -17.11 11.78 -28.26
C ARG A 269 -17.06 10.29 -28.00
N GLU A 270 -17.30 9.52 -29.06
CA GLU A 270 -17.14 8.08 -29.05
C GLU A 270 -15.70 7.68 -29.34
N ILE A 271 -15.22 6.64 -28.66
CA ILE A 271 -13.89 6.09 -28.75
C ILE A 271 -14.04 4.61 -29.09
N THR A 272 -13.41 4.21 -30.19
CA THR A 272 -13.36 2.80 -30.59
C THR A 272 -12.50 2.00 -29.63
N LEU A 273 -12.85 0.72 -29.40
CA LEU A 273 -12.12 -0.14 -28.46
C LEU A 273 -10.65 -0.35 -28.85
N SER A 274 -10.30 -0.25 -30.13
CA SER A 274 -8.91 -0.31 -30.60
C SER A 274 -8.06 0.90 -30.16
N GLN A 275 -8.70 2.02 -29.83
CA GLN A 275 -8.07 3.26 -29.38
C GLN A 275 -8.17 3.46 -27.86
N ALA A 276 -8.92 2.61 -27.16
CA ALA A 276 -9.18 2.77 -25.73
C ALA A 276 -7.91 2.67 -24.87
N SER A 277 -6.90 1.89 -25.30
CA SER A 277 -5.58 1.85 -24.64
C SER A 277 -4.74 3.13 -24.82
N LEU A 278 -5.11 3.98 -25.78
CA LEU A 278 -4.48 5.27 -26.06
C LEU A 278 -5.29 6.45 -25.51
N LEU A 279 -6.35 6.17 -24.73
CA LEU A 279 -7.22 7.17 -24.17
C LEU A 279 -6.42 8.10 -23.24
N ARG A 280 -6.56 9.41 -23.48
CA ARG A 280 -5.94 10.45 -22.68
C ARG A 280 -7.00 11.32 -22.04
N SER A 281 -6.66 11.89 -20.89
CA SER A 281 -7.44 12.95 -20.27
C SER A 281 -7.54 14.17 -21.22
N PRO A 282 -8.55 15.02 -21.04
CA PRO A 282 -8.69 16.26 -21.79
C PRO A 282 -7.43 17.12 -21.79
N ASP A 283 -7.27 17.92 -22.84
CA ASP A 283 -6.16 18.87 -23.00
C ASP A 283 -6.36 20.18 -22.23
N ARG A 284 -7.53 20.35 -21.60
CA ARG A 284 -7.90 21.50 -20.79
C ARG A 284 -8.39 21.07 -19.41
N PRO A 285 -8.18 21.90 -18.37
CA PRO A 285 -8.74 21.64 -17.06
C PRO A 285 -10.26 21.51 -17.11
N GLY A 286 -10.78 20.50 -16.40
CA GLY A 286 -12.22 20.27 -16.31
C GLY A 286 -12.55 18.91 -15.71
N PHE A 287 -13.84 18.63 -15.63
CA PHE A 287 -14.32 17.30 -15.25
C PHE A 287 -14.54 16.47 -16.51
N PHE A 288 -14.35 15.16 -16.42
CA PHE A 288 -14.69 14.26 -17.50
C PHE A 288 -15.16 12.91 -16.98
N GLU A 289 -15.93 12.22 -17.81
CA GLU A 289 -16.54 10.93 -17.52
C GLU A 289 -16.29 9.97 -18.68
N VAL A 290 -15.92 8.72 -18.38
CA VAL A 290 -15.78 7.65 -19.37
C VAL A 290 -16.81 6.57 -19.09
N LYS A 291 -17.61 6.23 -20.10
CA LYS A 291 -18.61 5.15 -20.05
C LYS A 291 -18.37 4.10 -21.12
N GLN A 292 -18.81 2.88 -20.85
CA GLN A 292 -18.96 1.81 -21.84
C GLN A 292 -20.44 1.40 -21.90
N GLY A 293 -21.14 1.79 -22.97
CA GLY A 293 -22.60 1.71 -23.00
C GLY A 293 -23.21 2.53 -21.85
N GLU A 294 -24.00 1.88 -20.99
CA GLU A 294 -24.61 2.51 -19.81
C GLU A 294 -23.71 2.51 -18.56
N ASN A 295 -22.63 1.71 -18.56
CA ASN A 295 -21.78 1.53 -17.40
C ASN A 295 -20.74 2.65 -17.29
N VAL A 296 -20.72 3.36 -16.16
CA VAL A 296 -19.66 4.33 -15.87
C VAL A 296 -18.40 3.61 -15.41
N LEU A 297 -17.28 3.90 -16.08
CA LEU A 297 -15.98 3.33 -15.73
C LEU A 297 -15.10 4.34 -14.97
N LEU A 298 -15.20 5.63 -15.30
CA LEU A 298 -14.37 6.67 -14.69
C LEU A 298 -15.15 7.97 -14.53
N PHE A 299 -15.09 8.55 -13.33
CA PHE A 299 -15.32 9.97 -13.09
C PHE A 299 -14.00 10.64 -12.72
N ALA A 300 -13.63 11.72 -13.39
CA ALA A 300 -12.34 12.32 -13.19
C ALA A 300 -12.33 13.84 -13.32
N ALA A 301 -11.26 14.44 -12.81
CA ALA A 301 -10.88 15.80 -13.14
C ALA A 301 -9.52 15.80 -13.82
N ALA A 302 -9.38 16.60 -14.87
CA ALA A 302 -8.10 16.94 -15.48
C ALA A 302 -7.66 18.29 -14.94
N HIS A 303 -6.42 18.39 -14.47
CA HIS A 303 -5.83 19.65 -14.04
C HIS A 303 -4.50 19.90 -14.75
N PHE A 304 -4.12 21.17 -14.85
CA PHE A 304 -2.82 21.52 -15.36
C PHE A 304 -1.76 21.35 -14.26
N ALA A 305 -0.67 20.68 -14.59
CA ALA A 305 0.53 20.61 -13.77
C ALA A 305 1.73 20.84 -14.69
N ASP A 306 2.54 21.88 -14.44
CA ASP A 306 3.78 22.07 -15.20
C ASP A 306 4.87 21.17 -14.61
N THR A 307 5.27 20.15 -15.37
CA THR A 307 6.42 19.30 -15.04
C THR A 307 7.72 20.06 -14.80
N ARG A 308 7.87 21.31 -15.29
CA ARG A 308 9.02 22.19 -15.01
C ARG A 308 8.96 22.86 -13.64
N GLU A 309 7.77 23.06 -13.09
CA GLU A 309 7.58 23.48 -11.69
C GLU A 309 7.65 22.29 -10.73
N ALA A 310 7.56 21.06 -11.25
CA ALA A 310 7.79 19.81 -10.53
C ALA A 310 9.20 19.21 -10.77
N ASP A 311 10.12 19.95 -11.41
CA ASP A 311 11.52 19.53 -11.57
C ASP A 311 12.29 19.75 -10.25
N PHE A 312 12.16 18.78 -9.36
CA PHE A 312 12.91 18.71 -8.11
C PHE A 312 14.33 18.12 -8.31
N SER A 313 14.87 18.04 -9.53
CA SER A 313 16.24 17.54 -9.75
C SER A 313 17.31 18.36 -9.02
N GLY A 314 17.03 19.62 -8.72
CA GLY A 314 17.85 20.49 -7.88
C GLY A 314 17.40 20.61 -6.42
N ALA A 315 16.28 20.01 -6.03
CA ALA A 315 15.77 20.06 -4.66
C ALA A 315 16.41 18.95 -3.82
N LEU A 316 16.74 19.27 -2.56
CA LEU A 316 17.17 18.25 -1.60
C LEU A 316 16.05 17.23 -1.45
N THR A 317 16.38 15.95 -1.59
CA THR A 317 15.45 14.86 -1.30
C THR A 317 15.16 14.87 0.20
N GLU A 318 14.07 15.50 0.60
CA GLU A 318 13.52 15.31 1.94
C GLU A 318 12.76 13.98 1.92
N SER A 319 13.47 12.91 2.28
CA SER A 319 12.86 11.60 2.45
C SER A 319 12.58 11.40 3.94
N ASP A 320 11.33 11.63 4.34
CA ASP A 320 10.84 11.23 5.66
C ASP A 320 10.90 9.71 5.85
N LEU A 321 11.15 8.92 4.78
CA LEU A 321 11.38 7.47 4.85
C LEU A 321 12.53 7.09 5.79
N ALA A 322 13.59 7.89 5.87
CA ALA A 322 14.69 7.63 6.80
C ALA A 322 14.28 7.98 8.25
N GLU A 323 13.47 9.01 8.45
CA GLU A 323 12.85 9.31 9.76
C GLU A 323 11.82 8.24 10.15
N LEU A 324 11.05 7.71 9.20
CA LEU A 324 10.07 6.65 9.42
C LEU A 324 10.72 5.30 9.73
N GLU A 325 11.84 4.98 9.08
CA GLU A 325 12.66 3.81 9.44
C GLU A 325 13.22 3.95 10.86
N ASN A 326 13.71 5.13 11.24
CA ASN A 326 14.21 5.38 12.59
C ASN A 326 13.08 5.38 13.64
N GLU A 327 11.93 5.98 13.35
CA GLU A 327 10.73 5.94 14.20
C GLU A 327 10.18 4.51 14.32
N LEU A 328 10.21 3.70 13.25
CA LEU A 328 9.83 2.28 13.31
C LEU A 328 10.81 1.48 14.17
N VAL A 329 12.11 1.74 14.04
CA VAL A 329 13.13 1.11 14.89
C VAL A 329 12.96 1.54 16.34
N GLU A 330 12.66 2.81 16.63
CA GLU A 330 12.39 3.31 17.98
C GLU A 330 11.08 2.75 18.56
N GLN A 331 9.99 2.70 17.79
CA GLN A 331 8.71 2.11 18.21
C GLN A 331 8.81 0.60 18.48
N HIS A 332 9.70 -0.10 17.78
CA HIS A 332 9.93 -1.53 18.00
C HIS A 332 11.10 -1.83 18.95
N THR A 333 11.82 -0.80 19.41
CA THR A 333 12.88 -0.92 20.42
C THR A 333 12.40 -0.31 21.73
N GLU A 334 11.51 -1.00 22.43
CA GLU A 334 11.31 -0.70 23.85
C GLU A 334 12.61 -1.06 24.60
N ALA A 335 13.36 -0.05 25.02
CA ALA A 335 14.51 -0.25 25.89
C ALA A 335 14.03 -0.93 27.18
N ASP A 336 14.54 -2.14 27.46
CA ASP A 336 14.24 -2.86 28.70
C ASP A 336 14.57 -1.96 29.89
N SER A 337 13.55 -1.50 30.63
CA SER A 337 13.71 -0.63 31.80
C SER A 337 14.68 -1.20 32.85
N ARG A 338 14.95 -2.51 32.81
CA ARG A 338 15.85 -3.22 33.72
C ARG A 338 17.22 -3.55 33.12
N TRP A 339 17.60 -2.99 31.96
CA TRP A 339 18.91 -3.23 31.33
C TRP A 339 20.09 -2.95 32.28
N GLN A 340 19.95 -1.95 33.16
CA GLN A 340 20.92 -1.59 34.19
C GLN A 340 21.17 -2.74 35.18
N LEU A 341 20.12 -3.49 35.54
CA LEU A 341 20.24 -4.65 36.42
C LEU A 341 20.97 -5.80 35.74
N TRP A 342 20.72 -6.03 34.45
CA TRP A 342 21.43 -7.04 33.66
C TRP A 342 22.92 -6.73 33.51
N VAL A 343 23.28 -5.46 33.30
CA VAL A 343 24.68 -5.03 33.26
C VAL A 343 25.37 -5.20 34.61
N LEU A 344 24.70 -4.86 35.71
CA LEU A 344 25.21 -5.10 37.07
C LEU A 344 25.39 -6.59 37.36
N LEU A 345 24.44 -7.43 36.93
CA LEU A 345 24.52 -8.87 37.07
C LEU A 345 25.71 -9.44 36.27
N LEU A 346 25.91 -8.98 35.03
CA LEU A 346 27.05 -9.37 34.20
C LEU A 346 28.38 -8.98 34.83
N LEU A 347 28.48 -7.75 35.35
CA LEU A 347 29.65 -7.28 36.10
C LEU A 347 29.91 -8.14 37.33
N LEU A 348 28.87 -8.47 38.11
CA LEU A 348 28.98 -9.34 39.27
C LEU A 348 29.50 -10.73 38.90
N ILE A 349 28.97 -11.32 37.82
CA ILE A 349 29.42 -12.62 37.29
C ILE A 349 30.89 -12.55 36.87
N LEU A 350 31.31 -11.45 36.23
CA LEU A 350 32.67 -11.27 35.76
C LEU A 350 33.65 -11.12 36.93
N VAL A 351 33.27 -10.38 37.97
CA VAL A 351 34.02 -10.27 39.22
C VAL A 351 34.10 -11.60 39.97
N LEU A 352 32.98 -12.33 40.07
CA LEU A 352 32.93 -13.65 40.69
C LEU A 352 33.77 -14.68 39.94
N SER A 353 33.74 -14.65 38.60
CA SER A 353 34.57 -15.48 37.73
C SER A 353 36.05 -15.18 37.94
N TRP A 354 36.44 -13.90 37.92
CA TRP A 354 37.81 -13.47 38.18
C TRP A 354 38.28 -13.89 39.57
N TRP A 355 37.44 -13.73 40.58
CA TRP A 355 37.75 -14.14 41.95
C TRP A 355 37.88 -15.66 42.08
N TYR A 356 37.04 -16.43 41.41
CA TYR A 356 37.12 -17.89 41.41
C TYR A 356 38.41 -18.40 40.74
N VAL A 357 38.80 -17.78 39.63
CA VAL A 357 40.03 -18.12 38.88
C VAL A 357 41.29 -17.71 39.67
N ASN A 358 41.25 -16.62 40.45
CA ASN A 358 42.37 -16.16 41.26
C ASN A 358 42.45 -16.79 42.66
N ARG A 359 41.65 -17.82 42.97
CA ARG A 359 41.84 -18.54 44.23
C ARG A 359 43.16 -19.32 44.17
N PRO A 360 44.11 -19.07 45.10
CA PRO A 360 45.29 -19.90 45.20
C PRO A 360 44.85 -21.33 45.54
N ALA A 361 45.37 -22.31 44.79
CA ALA A 361 45.13 -23.72 45.06
C ALA A 361 45.49 -24.03 46.51
N PRO A 362 44.65 -24.76 47.27
CA PRO A 362 45.00 -25.17 48.61
C PRO A 362 46.28 -26.02 48.52
N THR A 363 47.35 -25.53 49.15
CA THR A 363 48.58 -26.30 49.37
C THR A 363 48.19 -27.60 50.07
N ALA A 364 48.23 -28.70 49.31
CA ALA A 364 48.22 -30.02 49.88
C ALA A 364 49.54 -30.19 50.63
N GLU A 365 49.52 -29.99 51.95
CA GLU A 365 50.57 -30.50 52.84
C GLU A 365 50.51 -32.03 52.80
N GLY A 366 51.24 -32.59 51.84
CA GLY A 366 51.57 -34.02 51.78
C GLY A 366 52.56 -34.35 52.87
N GLY A 367 52.19 -35.33 53.70
CA GLY A 367 53.05 -35.92 54.71
C GLY A 367 54.25 -36.67 54.15
N GLN A 368 55.26 -36.75 55.02
CA GLN A 368 56.27 -37.82 55.18
C GLN A 368 56.82 -38.52 53.94
N VAL A 369 58.11 -38.32 53.69
CA VAL A 369 59.03 -39.42 53.36
C VAL A 369 60.37 -39.20 54.08
N SER A 370 60.69 -40.09 55.03
CA SER A 370 62.04 -40.32 55.55
C SER A 370 62.78 -41.26 54.59
N PRO A 371 64.09 -41.08 54.40
CA PRO A 371 64.95 -42.25 54.51
C PRO A 371 66.28 -41.99 55.25
N ALA A 372 66.76 -43.09 55.87
CA ALA A 372 68.04 -43.36 56.53
C ALA A 372 68.26 -42.76 57.92
#